data_AF-A0A259EAF7-F1
#
_entry.id   AF-A0A259EAF7-F1
#
_cell.length_a   1.000
_cell.length_b   1.000
_cell.length_c   1.000
_cell.angle_alpha   90.00
_cell.angle_beta   90.00
_cell.angle_gamma   90.00
#
_symmetry.space_group_name_H-M   'P 1'
#
loop_
_entity.id
_entity.type
_entity.pdbx_description
1 polymer ?
#
loop_
_entity_poly.entity_id
_entity_poly.type
_entity_poly.pdbx_seq_one_letter_code
_entity_poly.pdbx_strand_id
1 'polypeptide(L)'
;MAKDYNADSIKVLKGLEPVRARPGMYTRTDNPLHVIQEVIDNSADEALAGHATQIGVRLCVDGSVRVSDDGRGIPVDLHPQ
;
A
#
# COMPACT_ATOMS: atom_id res chain seq x y z
N MET A 1 -0.79 40.58 -11.57
CA MET A 1 -1.54 40.66 -10.30
C MET A 1 -1.07 39.52 -9.42
N ALA A 2 -0.71 39.80 -8.16
CA ALA A 2 -0.37 38.73 -7.22
C ALA A 2 -1.62 37.88 -6.99
N LYS A 3 -1.47 36.56 -7.00
CA LYS A 3 -2.56 35.65 -6.62
C LYS A 3 -2.89 35.94 -5.16
N ASP A 4 -4.13 36.29 -4.84
CA ASP A 4 -4.55 36.56 -3.46
C ASP A 4 -4.31 35.30 -2.61
N TYR A 5 -3.36 35.39 -1.69
CA TYR A 5 -3.04 34.33 -0.74
C TYR A 5 -3.89 34.53 0.51
N ASN A 6 -4.92 33.70 0.65
CA ASN A 6 -5.89 33.75 1.74
C ASN A 6 -6.10 32.35 2.35
N ALA A 7 -7.00 32.24 3.34
CA ALA A 7 -7.23 30.99 4.06
C ALA A 7 -7.61 29.81 3.13
N ASP A 8 -8.35 30.08 2.06
CA ASP A 8 -8.78 29.07 1.08
C ASP A 8 -7.63 28.52 0.23
N SER A 9 -6.45 29.16 0.28
CA SER A 9 -5.23 28.66 -0.36
C SER A 9 -4.64 27.44 0.37
N ILE A 10 -5.09 27.14 1.59
CA ILE A 10 -4.64 25.99 2.38
C ILE A 10 -5.54 24.79 2.10
N LYS A 11 -4.96 23.72 1.54
CA LYS A 11 -5.66 22.47 1.27
C LYS A 11 -5.26 21.39 2.26
N VAL A 12 -6.25 20.82 2.94
CA VAL A 12 -6.08 19.61 3.75
C VAL A 12 -6.46 18.40 2.91
N LEU A 13 -5.50 17.51 2.69
CA LEU A 13 -5.68 16.26 1.96
C LEU A 13 -6.13 15.16 2.95
N LYS A 14 -7.16 14.39 2.61
CA LYS A 14 -7.74 13.35 3.49
C LYS A 14 -7.56 11.94 2.92
N GLY A 15 -7.55 10.94 3.80
CA GLY A 15 -7.41 9.54 3.41
C GLY A 15 -6.13 9.28 2.62
N LEU A 16 -6.26 8.74 1.41
CA LEU A 16 -5.12 8.43 0.51
C LEU A 16 -4.75 9.59 -0.42
N GLU A 17 -5.41 10.74 -0.33
CA GLU A 17 -5.06 11.91 -1.15
C GLU A 17 -3.60 12.37 -0.98
N PRO A 18 -3.01 12.41 0.24
CA PRO A 18 -1.60 12.77 0.40
C PRO A 18 -0.66 11.82 -0.34
N VAL A 19 -0.94 10.51 -0.27
CA VAL A 19 -0.15 9.46 -0.93
C VAL A 19 -0.18 9.64 -2.44
N ARG A 20 -1.37 9.90 -3.00
CA ARG A 20 -1.54 10.15 -4.44
C ARG A 20 -0.90 11.47 -4.88
N ALA A 21 -0.95 12.51 -4.05
CA ALA A 21 -0.40 13.83 -4.36
C ALA A 21 1.13 13.87 -4.25
N ARG A 22 1.72 13.02 -3.39
CA ARG A 22 3.16 12.97 -3.10
C ARG A 22 3.66 11.52 -2.97
N PRO A 23 3.56 10.69 -4.04
CA PRO A 23 3.87 9.27 -3.96
C PRO A 23 5.33 8.99 -3.60
N GLY A 24 6.27 9.84 -4.02
CA GLY A 24 7.69 9.69 -3.70
C GLY A 24 8.04 9.75 -2.21
N MET A 25 7.12 10.22 -1.36
CA MET A 25 7.29 10.16 0.10
C MET A 25 6.95 8.77 0.68
N TYR A 26 6.19 7.96 -0.05
CA TYR A 26 5.64 6.69 0.43
C TYR A 26 6.15 5.47 -0.34
N THR A 27 6.58 5.65 -1.59
CA THR A 27 7.05 4.56 -2.43
C THR A 27 8.11 5.01 -3.42
N ARG A 28 8.88 4.06 -3.94
CA ARG A 28 9.78 4.30 -5.07
C ARG A 28 8.95 4.50 -6.34
N THR A 29 9.27 5.52 -7.13
CA THR A 29 8.44 5.97 -8.27
C THR A 29 9.06 5.65 -9.63
N ASP A 30 10.23 5.02 -9.64
CA ASP A 30 10.91 4.54 -10.84
C ASP A 30 10.30 3.25 -11.38
N ASN A 31 9.78 2.39 -10.49
CA ASN A 31 9.16 1.11 -10.84
C ASN A 31 8.19 0.64 -9.73
N PRO A 32 7.31 -0.35 -9.97
CA PRO A 32 6.32 -0.79 -8.99
C PRO A 32 6.86 -1.77 -7.93
N LEU A 33 8.15 -2.14 -7.98
CA LEU A 33 8.70 -3.23 -7.16
C LEU A 33 8.57 -2.94 -5.66
N HIS A 34 8.68 -1.67 -5.24
CA HIS A 34 8.50 -1.32 -3.84
C HIS A 34 7.07 -1.62 -3.36
N VAL A 35 6.04 -1.26 -4.14
CA VAL A 35 4.64 -1.57 -3.77
C VAL A 35 4.37 -3.07 -3.76
N ILE A 36 5.00 -3.83 -4.66
CA ILE A 36 4.91 -5.30 -4.66
C ILE A 36 5.59 -5.88 -3.41
N GLN A 37 6.75 -5.33 -3.04
CA GLN A 37 7.49 -5.73 -1.85
C GLN A 37 6.66 -5.54 -0.58
N GLU A 38 5.95 -4.42 -0.42
CA GLU A 38 5.08 -4.19 0.75
C GLU A 38 4.06 -5.31 0.98
N VAL A 39 3.51 -5.90 -0.10
CA VAL A 39 2.56 -7.02 0.03
C VAL A 39 3.28 -8.33 0.40
N ILE A 40 4.46 -8.57 -0.18
CA ILE A 40 5.28 -9.73 0.16
C ILE A 40 5.74 -9.68 1.62
N ASP A 41 6.12 -8.49 2.11
CA ASP A 41 6.58 -8.28 3.48
C ASP A 41 5.46 -8.60 4.48
N ASN A 42 4.22 -8.17 4.21
CA ASN A 42 3.07 -8.55 5.04
C ASN A 42 2.83 -10.08 5.06
N SER A 43 2.97 -10.77 3.92
CA SER A 43 2.90 -12.23 3.89
C SER A 43 4.07 -12.90 4.64
N ALA A 44 5.26 -12.29 4.59
CA ALA A 44 6.44 -12.76 5.30
C ALA A 44 6.31 -12.60 6.82
N ASP A 45 5.63 -11.55 7.29
CA ASP A 45 5.32 -11.36 8.72
C ASP A 45 4.46 -12.51 9.28
N GLU A 46 3.49 -13.03 8.51
CA GLU A 46 2.74 -14.22 8.91
C GLU A 46 3.64 -15.46 9.01
N ALA A 47 4.61 -15.61 8.11
CA ALA A 47 5.57 -16.71 8.17
C ALA A 47 6.52 -16.58 9.36
N LEU A 48 7.02 -15.37 9.65
CA LEU A 48 7.85 -15.06 10.81
C LEU A 48 7.11 -15.30 12.13
N ALA A 49 5.81 -15.04 12.15
CA ALA A 49 4.94 -15.36 13.29
C ALA A 49 4.58 -16.86 13.40
N GLY A 50 5.01 -17.69 12.45
CA GLY A 50 4.76 -19.14 12.43
C GLY A 50 3.35 -19.51 11.98
N HIS A 51 2.65 -18.61 11.29
CA HIS A 51 1.29 -18.81 10.81
C HIS A 51 1.19 -19.16 9.32
N ALA A 52 2.18 -18.74 8.51
CA ALA A 52 2.27 -19.11 7.10
C ALA A 52 3.49 -20.02 6.85
N THR A 53 3.39 -20.89 5.86
CA THR A 53 4.48 -21.77 5.40
C THR A 53 4.82 -21.57 3.93
N GLN A 54 3.92 -20.97 3.15
CA GLN A 54 4.08 -20.76 1.73
C GLN A 54 3.64 -19.35 1.31
N ILE A 55 4.53 -18.67 0.58
CA ILE A 55 4.22 -17.41 -0.11
C ILE A 55 4.36 -17.64 -1.61
N GLY A 56 3.28 -17.38 -2.34
CA GLY A 56 3.21 -17.44 -3.79
C GLY A 56 3.24 -16.05 -4.40
N VAL A 57 4.15 -15.84 -5.36
CA VAL A 57 4.22 -14.60 -6.16
C VAL A 57 4.04 -14.96 -7.63
N ARG A 58 3.10 -14.29 -8.31
CA ARG A 58 2.80 -14.52 -9.72
C ARG A 58 2.70 -13.19 -10.47
N LEU A 59 3.51 -13.04 -11.51
CA LEU A 59 3.30 -12.02 -12.55
C LEU A 59 2.20 -12.52 -13.50
N CYS A 60 1.12 -11.74 -13.61
CA CYS A 60 -0.01 -12.01 -14.48
C CYS A 60 0.28 -11.54 -15.91
N VAL A 61 -0.48 -12.07 -16.88
CA VAL A 61 -0.33 -11.74 -18.31
C VAL A 61 -0.62 -10.27 -18.61
N ASP A 62 -1.47 -9.62 -17.81
CA ASP A 62 -1.81 -8.20 -17.92
C ASP A 62 -0.77 -7.27 -17.27
N GLY A 63 0.32 -7.82 -16.74
CA GLY A 63 1.37 -7.07 -16.03
C GLY A 63 1.07 -6.79 -14.56
N SER A 64 -0.08 -7.24 -14.02
CA SER A 64 -0.32 -7.19 -12.58
C SER A 64 0.50 -8.24 -11.82
N VAL A 65 0.69 -8.05 -10.52
CA VAL A 65 1.33 -9.05 -9.65
C VAL A 65 0.34 -9.49 -8.59
N ARG A 66 0.22 -10.81 -8.40
CA ARG A 66 -0.52 -11.44 -7.32
C ARG A 66 0.44 -12.00 -6.30
N VAL A 67 0.21 -11.66 -5.03
CA VAL A 67 0.85 -12.29 -3.87
C VAL A 67 -0.24 -13.07 -3.13
N SER A 68 0.06 -14.28 -2.69
CA SER A 68 -0.83 -15.13 -1.90
C SER A 68 -0.05 -15.84 -0.81
N ASP A 69 -0.63 -15.97 0.37
CA ASP A 69 -0.07 -16.74 1.49
C ASP A 69 -1.12 -17.67 2.10
N ASP A 70 -0.65 -18.60 2.92
CA ASP A 70 -1.45 -19.52 3.73
C ASP A 70 -1.50 -19.09 5.21
N GLY A 71 -1.33 -17.79 5.50
CA GLY A 71 -1.39 -17.24 6.85
C GLY A 71 -2.82 -17.16 7.41
N ARG A 72 -2.99 -16.40 8.50
CA ARG A 72 -4.30 -16.26 9.17
C ARG A 72 -5.34 -15.51 8.33
N GLY A 73 -4.88 -14.72 7.36
CA GLY A 73 -5.69 -13.80 6.58
C GLY A 73 -5.94 -12.47 7.30
N ILE A 74 -6.25 -11.43 6.53
CA ILE A 74 -6.59 -10.11 7.05
C ILE A 74 -7.94 -10.23 7.81
N PRO A 75 -8.06 -9.69 9.04
CA PRO A 75 -9.34 -9.66 9.76
C PRO A 75 -10.44 -8.97 8.96
N VAL A 76 -11.59 -9.63 8.83
CA VAL A 76 -12.75 -9.14 8.06
C VAL A 76 -13.94 -8.74 8.93
N ASP A 77 -13.82 -8.88 10.24
CA ASP A 77 -14.84 -8.47 11.19
C ASP A 77 -15.01 -6.94 11.20
N LEU A 78 -16.17 -6.48 11.67
CA LEU A 78 -16.44 -5.05 11.80
C LEU A 78 -15.49 -4.41 12.81
N HIS A 79 -14.75 -3.40 12.37
CA HIS A 79 -13.85 -2.64 13.22
C HIS A 79 -14.65 -1.95 14.35
N PRO A 80 -14.30 -2.15 15.63
CA PRO A 80 -15.12 -1.69 16.75
C PRO A 80 -15.21 -0.17 16.87
N GLN A 81 -14.14 0.56 16.49
CA GLN A 81 -14.10 2.00 16.19
C GLN A 81 -12.67 2.42 15.87
#